data_AF-A0A9D1S0T6-F1
#
_entry.id   AF-A0A9D1S0T6-F1
#
_cell.length_a   1.000
_cell.length_b   1.000
_cell.length_c   1.000
_cell.angle_alpha   90.00
_cell.angle_beta   90.00
_cell.angle_gamma   90.00
#
_symmetry.space_group_name_H-M   'P 1'
#
loop_
_entity.id
_entity.type
_entity.pdbx_description
1 polymer ?
#
loop_
_entity_poly.entity_id
_entity_poly.type
_entity_poly.pdbx_seq_one_letter_code
_entity_poly.pdbx_strand_id
1 'polypeptide(L)'
;MSTGGVQVAGAASGPQTGGALAAEPIRRRSVLRPSWLKGRAHGSAKKQEAFDRTVFDQKVRPQQVFRKIFHPERAVTGAIPLVEYLAGTPYANPYQAENPAGTDELEIIGFVLDLGEALFRYGAGALEVETSIIAVTTAFGMNNTDVDITNQSISLNWAPEGKIPYSRVRVVRS
;
A
#
# COMPACT_ATOMS: atom_id res chain seq x y z
N MET A 1 -14.78 62.92 34.91
CA MET A 1 -13.49 62.27 35.25
C MET A 1 -12.70 62.15 33.95
N SER A 2 -12.25 63.25 33.33
CA SER A 2 -10.93 63.90 33.46
C SER A 2 -9.71 62.97 33.50
N THR A 3 -8.98 63.00 32.37
CA THR A 3 -7.51 63.03 32.17
C THR A 3 -6.63 61.86 32.60
N GLY A 4 -5.80 61.40 31.65
CA GLY A 4 -4.50 60.77 31.94
C GLY A 4 -3.96 59.88 30.83
N GLY A 5 -3.38 60.44 29.77
CA GLY A 5 -2.43 59.71 28.91
C GLY A 5 -1.02 59.78 29.50
N VAL A 6 -0.13 58.84 29.15
CA VAL A 6 1.29 59.05 28.80
C VAL A 6 1.83 57.79 28.11
N GLN A 7 2.48 58.03 26.98
CA GLN A 7 3.30 57.15 26.15
C GLN A 7 4.77 57.36 26.53
N VAL A 8 5.61 56.32 26.64
CA VAL A 8 7.05 56.45 26.32
C VAL A 8 7.64 55.11 25.84
N ALA A 9 8.38 55.21 24.73
CA ALA A 9 9.18 54.18 24.09
C ALA A 9 10.51 53.92 24.82
N GLY A 10 11.13 52.77 24.55
CA GLY A 10 12.51 52.47 24.94
C GLY A 10 13.16 51.52 23.95
N ALA A 11 13.89 52.08 23.00
CA ALA A 11 14.82 51.36 22.12
C ALA A 11 16.18 51.21 22.81
N ALA A 12 16.84 50.07 22.62
CA ALA A 12 18.30 49.96 22.72
C ALA A 12 18.80 48.78 21.88
N SER A 13 19.83 49.08 21.10
CA SER A 13 20.39 48.30 20.00
C SER A 13 21.85 47.89 20.30
N GLY A 14 22.15 46.60 20.07
CA GLY A 14 23.44 46.03 19.66
C GLY A 14 24.58 45.93 20.69
N PRO A 15 25.75 45.34 20.32
CA PRO A 15 26.02 44.30 19.31
C PRO A 15 26.91 43.15 19.87
N GLN A 16 27.21 42.12 19.05
CA GLN A 16 28.48 41.33 18.95
C GLN A 16 28.17 39.90 18.46
N THR A 17 28.44 39.54 17.19
CA THR A 17 29.71 39.06 16.59
C THR A 17 30.24 37.72 17.11
N GLY A 18 30.39 36.78 16.18
CA GLY A 18 31.49 35.81 16.18
C GLY A 18 31.09 34.36 16.49
N GLY A 19 31.15 33.50 15.47
CA GLY A 19 31.08 32.06 15.71
C GLY A 19 30.73 31.19 14.50
N ALA A 20 31.31 31.45 13.33
CA ALA A 20 31.30 30.50 12.23
C ALA A 20 32.15 29.27 12.63
N LEU A 21 31.51 28.24 13.17
CA LEU A 21 32.14 26.95 13.43
C LEU A 21 32.08 26.10 12.15
N ALA A 22 33.22 26.13 11.48
CA ALA A 22 33.80 25.14 10.59
C ALA A 22 32.94 23.89 10.28
N ALA A 23 32.67 23.73 8.99
CA ALA A 23 32.28 22.47 8.38
C ALA A 23 33.33 21.39 8.69
N GLU A 24 32.99 20.45 9.57
CA GLU A 24 33.77 19.22 9.72
C GLU A 24 33.52 18.29 8.52
N PRO A 25 34.58 17.85 7.81
CA PRO A 25 34.42 16.87 6.75
C PRO A 25 34.07 15.50 7.34
N ILE A 26 32.93 14.98 6.90
CA ILE A 26 32.37 13.65 7.13
C ILE A 26 33.49 12.58 7.04
N ARG A 27 33.94 12.07 8.19
CA ARG A 27 34.89 10.96 8.27
C ARG A 27 34.22 9.68 7.75
N ARG A 28 34.61 9.26 6.55
CA ARG A 28 34.27 7.95 5.98
C ARG A 28 34.80 6.85 6.90
N ARG A 29 33.91 6.20 7.66
CA ARG A 29 34.25 4.98 8.42
C ARG A 29 34.58 3.86 7.44
N SER A 30 35.80 3.35 7.55
CA SER A 30 36.32 2.20 6.84
C SER A 30 35.49 0.95 7.12
N VAL A 31 35.15 0.27 6.03
CA VAL A 31 34.35 -0.96 5.99
C VAL A 31 34.96 -2.05 6.89
N LEU A 32 34.10 -2.64 7.72
CA LEU A 32 34.35 -3.87 8.47
C LEU A 32 34.80 -4.97 7.49
N ARG A 33 36.07 -5.37 7.60
CA ARG A 33 36.57 -6.61 6.98
C ARG A 33 35.96 -7.80 7.71
N PRO A 34 35.19 -8.69 7.05
CA PRO A 34 34.67 -9.88 7.71
C PRO A 34 35.83 -10.86 7.95
N SER A 35 36.05 -11.19 9.23
CA SER A 35 37.17 -11.99 9.74
C SER A 35 36.94 -13.50 9.64
N TRP A 36 36.63 -14.01 8.45
CA TRP A 36 36.49 -15.46 8.18
C TRP A 36 37.56 -16.00 7.22
N LEU A 37 38.47 -15.14 6.77
CA LEU A 37 39.69 -15.54 6.05
C LEU A 37 40.83 -15.79 7.05
N LYS A 38 40.80 -16.96 7.70
CA LYS A 38 42.01 -17.59 8.21
C LYS A 38 41.93 -19.10 8.01
N GLY A 39 42.98 -19.61 7.38
CA GLY A 39 42.98 -20.87 6.66
C GLY A 39 42.98 -22.12 7.52
N ARG A 40 42.57 -23.21 6.88
CA ARG A 40 43.11 -24.52 7.16
C ARG A 40 43.33 -25.24 5.83
N ALA A 41 44.60 -25.28 5.41
CA ALA A 41 45.06 -26.23 4.43
C ALA A 41 45.14 -27.60 5.12
N HIS A 42 44.40 -28.56 4.60
CA HIS A 42 44.74 -29.98 4.71
C HIS A 42 44.18 -30.67 3.47
N GLY A 43 45.09 -31.25 2.70
CA GLY A 43 44.79 -31.83 1.40
C GLY A 43 44.07 -33.17 1.48
N SER A 44 43.47 -33.53 0.35
CA SER A 44 43.56 -34.87 -0.25
C SER A 44 42.77 -34.85 -1.55
N ALA A 45 43.45 -35.24 -2.63
CA ALA A 45 42.88 -35.35 -3.95
C ALA A 45 41.68 -36.30 -3.98
N LYS A 46 40.57 -35.86 -4.58
CA LYS A 46 39.63 -36.76 -5.24
C LYS A 46 38.96 -36.07 -6.42
N LYS A 47 39.10 -36.75 -7.55
CA LYS A 47 38.58 -36.49 -8.89
C LYS A 47 37.05 -36.53 -8.86
N GLN A 48 36.40 -35.42 -9.21
CA GLN A 48 34.99 -35.40 -9.64
C GLN A 48 34.85 -34.44 -10.82
N GLU A 49 34.74 -35.03 -12.01
CA GLU A 49 33.81 -34.58 -13.05
C GLU A 49 32.43 -34.35 -12.39
N ALA A 50 31.61 -33.37 -12.69
CA ALA A 50 31.48 -32.55 -13.89
C ALA A 50 30.98 -31.16 -13.47
N PHE A 51 31.65 -30.10 -13.92
CA PHE A 51 31.03 -28.78 -13.98
C PHE A 51 30.12 -28.79 -15.20
N ASP A 52 28.83 -28.97 -14.94
CA ASP A 52 27.77 -28.89 -15.94
C ASP A 52 27.71 -27.47 -16.51
N ARG A 53 28.24 -27.31 -17.73
CA ARG A 53 28.32 -26.06 -18.48
C ARG A 53 26.96 -25.60 -19.05
N THR A 54 25.87 -26.29 -18.75
CA THR A 54 24.53 -25.99 -19.31
C THR A 54 23.70 -25.00 -18.50
N VAL A 55 24.18 -24.52 -17.34
CA VAL A 55 23.44 -23.60 -16.46
C VAL A 55 23.25 -22.19 -17.04
N PHE A 56 23.94 -21.83 -18.13
CA PHE A 56 23.87 -20.50 -18.75
C PHE A 56 23.12 -20.41 -20.08
N ASP A 57 22.53 -21.49 -20.60
CA ASP A 57 21.72 -21.41 -21.84
C ASP A 57 20.22 -21.38 -21.57
N GLN A 58 19.81 -20.59 -20.57
CA GLN A 58 18.40 -20.22 -20.42
C GLN A 58 18.06 -19.16 -21.47
N LYS A 59 17.84 -19.62 -22.71
CA LYS A 59 17.26 -18.82 -23.79
C LYS A 59 15.92 -18.26 -23.30
N VAL A 60 15.94 -16.99 -22.90
CA VAL A 60 14.76 -16.24 -22.52
C VAL A 60 13.81 -16.24 -23.71
N ARG A 61 12.69 -16.95 -23.57
CA ARG A 61 11.65 -17.05 -24.61
C ARG A 61 10.99 -15.68 -24.76
N PRO A 62 11.19 -14.96 -25.88
CA PRO A 62 10.74 -13.57 -26.01
C PRO A 62 9.21 -13.44 -25.93
N GLN A 63 8.48 -14.51 -26.25
CA GLN A 63 7.01 -14.54 -26.26
C GLN A 63 6.37 -14.34 -24.88
N GLN A 64 7.07 -14.60 -23.77
CA GLN A 64 6.51 -14.39 -22.42
C GLN A 64 6.70 -12.95 -21.89
N VAL A 65 7.60 -12.17 -22.49
CA VAL A 65 7.89 -10.79 -22.06
C VAL A 65 6.88 -9.80 -22.66
N PHE A 66 6.29 -10.13 -23.81
CA PHE A 66 5.29 -9.27 -24.48
C PHE A 66 3.97 -9.12 -23.72
N ARG A 67 3.63 -10.06 -22.83
CA ARG A 67 2.37 -10.00 -22.08
C ARG A 67 2.40 -8.99 -20.92
N LYS A 68 3.58 -8.51 -20.54
CA LYS A 68 3.76 -7.50 -19.47
C LYS A 68 3.82 -6.07 -20.01
N ILE A 69 4.01 -5.89 -21.32
CA ILE A 69 4.16 -4.58 -21.97
C ILE A 69 2.82 -4.03 -22.47
N PHE A 70 1.82 -4.89 -22.68
CA PHE A 70 0.44 -4.47 -23.00
C PHE A 70 -0.39 -4.18 -21.74
N HIS A 71 0.18 -3.44 -20.79
CA HIS A 71 -0.69 -2.66 -19.90
C HIS A 71 -1.09 -1.44 -20.71
N PRO A 72 -2.38 -1.25 -21.07
CA PRO A 72 -2.80 0.05 -21.56
C PRO A 72 -2.39 1.04 -20.48
N GLU A 73 -1.58 2.04 -20.83
CA GLU A 73 -1.30 3.13 -19.92
C GLU A 73 -2.64 3.57 -19.34
N ARG A 74 -2.81 3.47 -18.01
CA ARG A 74 -3.96 4.11 -17.36
C ARG A 74 -3.93 5.53 -17.87
N ALA A 75 -5.01 5.97 -18.51
CA ALA A 75 -5.19 7.38 -18.81
C ALA A 75 -4.87 8.14 -17.53
N VAL A 76 -4.18 9.28 -17.62
CA VAL A 76 -3.75 10.07 -16.46
C VAL A 76 -4.93 10.48 -15.54
N THR A 77 -6.17 10.27 -15.99
CA THR A 77 -7.43 10.43 -15.27
C THR A 77 -8.22 9.12 -15.09
N GLY A 78 -7.57 7.96 -15.12
CA GLY A 78 -8.22 6.66 -14.92
C GLY A 78 -8.68 6.50 -13.47
N ALA A 79 -9.81 5.82 -13.26
CA ALA A 79 -10.26 5.47 -11.92
C ALA A 79 -9.18 4.65 -11.21
N ILE A 80 -8.79 5.07 -10.01
CA ILE A 80 -7.88 4.34 -9.14
C ILE A 80 -8.60 3.05 -8.71
N PRO A 81 -8.04 1.86 -8.91
CA PRO A 81 -8.70 0.63 -8.51
C PRO A 81 -8.85 0.58 -7.00
N LEU A 82 -9.98 0.06 -6.54
CA LEU A 82 -10.39 0.06 -5.14
C LEU A 82 -9.33 -0.58 -4.20
N VAL A 83 -8.64 -1.62 -4.68
CA VAL A 83 -7.55 -2.32 -3.97
C VAL A 83 -6.42 -1.37 -3.58
N GLU A 84 -6.19 -0.30 -4.34
CA GLU A 84 -5.13 0.68 -4.07
C GLU A 84 -5.46 1.52 -2.83
N TYR A 85 -6.73 1.68 -2.44
CA TYR A 85 -7.12 2.30 -1.16
C TYR A 85 -6.78 1.45 0.05
N LEU A 86 -6.53 0.15 -0.12
CA LEU A 86 -6.05 -0.70 0.98
C LEU A 86 -4.59 -0.41 1.33
N ALA A 87 -3.84 0.29 0.48
CA ALA A 87 -2.45 0.62 0.74
C ALA A 87 -2.32 1.50 2.00
N GLY A 88 -1.50 1.06 2.96
CA GLY A 88 -1.33 1.75 4.24
C GLY A 88 -2.40 1.43 5.29
N THR A 89 -3.39 0.59 4.97
CA THR A 89 -4.36 0.06 5.94
C THR A 89 -3.89 -1.28 6.53
N PRO A 90 -4.48 -1.77 7.63
CA PRO A 90 -4.26 -3.14 8.12
C PRO A 90 -4.57 -4.23 7.08
N TYR A 91 -5.33 -3.90 6.03
CA TYR A 91 -5.76 -4.81 4.97
C TYR A 91 -4.91 -4.71 3.70
N ALA A 92 -3.73 -4.07 3.74
CA ALA A 92 -2.88 -3.88 2.56
C ALA A 92 -2.48 -5.17 1.82
N ASN A 93 -2.54 -6.33 2.50
CA ASN A 93 -2.33 -7.65 1.91
C ASN A 93 -3.61 -8.50 2.08
N PRO A 94 -4.66 -8.28 1.27
CA PRO A 94 -5.88 -9.07 1.38
C PRO A 94 -5.59 -10.52 0.96
N TYR A 95 -5.99 -11.47 1.79
CA TYR A 95 -5.91 -12.88 1.46
C TYR A 95 -6.90 -13.19 0.33
N GLN A 96 -6.41 -13.58 -0.85
CA GLN A 96 -7.27 -14.02 -1.95
C GLN A 96 -7.58 -15.51 -1.80
N ALA A 97 -8.86 -15.87 -1.79
CA ALA A 97 -9.28 -17.26 -1.78
C ALA A 97 -8.78 -17.99 -3.05
N GLU A 98 -8.14 -19.15 -2.89
CA GLU A 98 -7.52 -19.93 -3.99
C GLU A 98 -8.53 -20.43 -5.03
N ASN A 99 -9.82 -20.43 -4.71
CA ASN A 99 -10.89 -20.82 -5.64
C ASN A 99 -12.24 -20.16 -5.30
N PRO A 100 -12.53 -18.95 -5.82
CA PRO A 100 -13.82 -18.31 -5.61
C PRO A 100 -14.95 -18.91 -6.49
N ALA A 101 -14.67 -19.92 -7.31
CA ALA A 101 -15.58 -20.42 -8.36
C ALA A 101 -16.86 -21.14 -7.87
N GLY A 102 -17.16 -21.11 -6.57
CA GLY A 102 -18.34 -21.73 -5.98
C GLY A 102 -19.12 -20.85 -4.99
N THR A 103 -18.71 -19.59 -4.79
CA THR A 103 -19.41 -18.67 -3.87
C THR A 103 -20.39 -17.80 -4.65
N ASP A 104 -21.64 -17.73 -4.21
CA ASP A 104 -22.64 -16.85 -4.81
C ASP A 104 -22.22 -15.38 -4.58
N GLU A 105 -21.95 -14.65 -5.66
CA GLU A 105 -21.48 -13.28 -5.56
C GLU A 105 -22.56 -12.35 -4.97
N LEU A 106 -23.84 -12.67 -5.13
CA LEU A 106 -24.92 -11.92 -4.50
C LEU A 106 -24.97 -12.14 -2.99
N GLU A 107 -24.61 -13.34 -2.53
CA GLU A 107 -24.48 -13.66 -1.12
C GLU A 107 -23.30 -12.90 -0.50
N ILE A 108 -22.16 -12.82 -1.21
CA ILE A 108 -21.03 -12.00 -0.78
C ILE A 108 -21.41 -10.52 -0.67
N ILE A 109 -22.11 -9.98 -1.68
CA ILE A 109 -22.59 -8.59 -1.62
C ILE A 109 -23.51 -8.37 -0.41
N GLY A 110 -24.44 -9.30 -0.16
CA GLY A 110 -25.32 -9.25 1.01
C GLY A 110 -24.53 -9.23 2.31
N PHE A 111 -23.61 -10.18 2.47
CA PHE A 111 -22.73 -10.30 3.64
C PHE A 111 -21.92 -9.03 3.90
N VAL A 112 -21.33 -8.46 2.85
CA VAL A 112 -20.49 -7.27 2.97
C VAL A 112 -21.30 -6.03 3.36
N LEU A 113 -22.54 -5.91 2.87
CA LEU A 113 -23.45 -4.84 3.29
C LEU A 113 -23.90 -4.99 4.75
N ASP A 114 -24.16 -6.22 5.20
CA ASP A 114 -24.49 -6.50 6.60
C ASP A 114 -23.28 -6.25 7.52
N LEU A 115 -22.06 -6.56 7.06
CA LEU A 115 -20.81 -6.19 7.74
C LEU A 115 -20.70 -4.67 7.90
N GLY A 116 -20.90 -3.92 6.81
CA GLY A 116 -20.85 -2.45 6.86
C GLY A 116 -21.89 -1.87 7.82
N GLU A 117 -23.12 -2.38 7.79
CA GLU A 117 -24.17 -2.01 8.74
C GLU A 117 -23.77 -2.28 10.19
N ALA A 118 -23.20 -3.45 10.47
CA ALA A 118 -22.70 -3.78 11.81
C ALA A 118 -21.58 -2.84 12.25
N LEU A 119 -20.59 -2.56 11.39
CA LEU A 119 -19.49 -1.64 11.69
C LEU A 119 -20.00 -0.24 12.03
N PHE A 120 -20.96 0.29 11.27
CA PHE A 120 -21.59 1.57 11.61
C PHE A 120 -22.33 1.53 12.94
N ARG A 121 -23.02 0.42 13.25
CA ARG A 121 -23.71 0.25 14.53
C ARG A 121 -22.75 0.25 15.72
N TYR A 122 -21.49 -0.16 15.51
CA TYR A 122 -20.41 -0.08 16.49
C TYR A 122 -19.64 1.25 16.46
N GLY A 123 -20.03 2.21 15.61
CA GLY A 123 -19.45 3.55 15.54
C GLY A 123 -18.19 3.67 14.67
N ALA A 124 -17.93 2.71 13.78
CA ALA A 124 -16.84 2.82 12.82
C ALA A 124 -17.02 4.02 11.88
N GLY A 125 -15.92 4.66 11.52
CA GLY A 125 -15.92 5.76 10.56
C GLY A 125 -16.12 5.29 9.12
N ALA A 126 -16.59 6.19 8.23
CA ALA A 126 -16.83 5.86 6.83
C ALA A 126 -15.60 5.22 6.15
N LEU A 127 -14.40 5.78 6.33
CA LEU A 127 -13.17 5.25 5.75
C LEU A 127 -12.83 3.82 6.25
N GLU A 128 -13.08 3.54 7.53
CA GLU A 128 -12.84 2.22 8.12
C GLU A 128 -13.82 1.18 7.57
N VAL A 129 -15.09 1.58 7.42
CA VAL A 129 -16.13 0.74 6.81
C VAL A 129 -15.81 0.47 5.35
N GLU A 130 -15.47 1.51 4.58
CA GLU A 130 -15.10 1.42 3.18
C GLU A 130 -13.93 0.45 3.00
N THR A 131 -12.78 0.71 3.63
CA THR A 131 -11.60 -0.14 3.53
C THR A 131 -11.84 -1.59 3.97
N SER A 132 -12.72 -1.83 4.95
CA SER A 132 -13.13 -3.18 5.35
C SER A 132 -13.95 -3.90 4.27
N ILE A 133 -14.93 -3.21 3.68
CA ILE A 133 -15.75 -3.72 2.57
C ILE A 133 -14.85 -4.06 1.36
N ILE A 134 -13.91 -3.18 1.03
CA ILE A 134 -12.92 -3.37 -0.04
C ILE A 134 -12.06 -4.62 0.25
N ALA A 135 -11.56 -4.75 1.47
CA ALA A 135 -10.73 -5.88 1.86
C ALA A 135 -11.45 -7.23 1.74
N VAL A 136 -12.71 -7.29 2.17
CA VAL A 136 -13.50 -8.52 2.09
C VAL A 136 -13.84 -8.88 0.65
N THR A 137 -14.34 -7.93 -0.13
CA THR A 137 -14.69 -8.15 -1.54
C THR A 137 -13.47 -8.59 -2.36
N THR A 138 -12.31 -7.98 -2.13
CA THR A 138 -11.05 -8.39 -2.79
C THR A 138 -10.57 -9.76 -2.33
N ALA A 139 -10.78 -10.13 -1.06
CA ALA A 139 -10.48 -11.47 -0.57
C ALA A 139 -11.29 -12.57 -1.27
N PHE A 140 -12.53 -12.26 -1.67
CA PHE A 140 -13.38 -13.13 -2.49
C PHE A 140 -13.12 -13.00 -4.00
N GLY A 141 -12.13 -12.22 -4.44
CA GLY A 141 -11.80 -12.05 -5.86
C GLY A 141 -12.75 -11.11 -6.63
N MET A 142 -13.48 -10.25 -5.92
CA MET A 142 -14.37 -9.24 -6.52
C MET A 142 -13.62 -7.91 -6.75
N ASN A 143 -12.72 -7.91 -7.73
CA ASN A 143 -11.76 -6.83 -7.98
C ASN A 143 -12.40 -5.56 -8.57
N ASN A 144 -13.53 -5.71 -9.26
CA ASN A 144 -14.27 -4.67 -9.97
C ASN A 144 -15.48 -4.20 -9.15
N THR A 145 -15.25 -4.00 -7.86
CA THR A 145 -16.23 -3.43 -6.93
C THR A 145 -15.93 -1.95 -6.75
N ASP A 146 -16.96 -1.16 -6.53
CA ASP A 146 -16.91 0.25 -6.19
C ASP A 146 -17.88 0.49 -5.03
N VAL A 147 -17.43 1.28 -4.05
CA VAL A 147 -18.11 1.44 -2.76
C VAL A 147 -18.16 2.91 -2.42
N ASP A 148 -19.37 3.43 -2.31
CA ASP A 148 -19.60 4.80 -1.88
C ASP A 148 -20.35 4.81 -0.55
N ILE A 149 -19.83 5.59 0.39
CA ILE A 149 -20.48 5.80 1.67
C ILE A 149 -20.92 7.26 1.76
N THR A 150 -22.22 7.47 1.94
CA THR A 150 -22.77 8.81 2.15
C THR A 150 -23.73 8.83 3.33
N ASN A 151 -23.46 9.69 4.31
CA ASN A 151 -24.22 9.83 5.57
C ASN A 151 -24.49 8.47 6.26
N GLN A 152 -25.62 7.84 5.94
CA GLN A 152 -26.10 6.58 6.52
C GLN A 152 -26.41 5.54 5.43
N SER A 153 -25.77 5.64 4.27
CA SER A 153 -25.99 4.72 3.16
C SER A 153 -24.67 4.21 2.61
N ILE A 154 -24.69 2.92 2.25
CA ILE A 154 -23.62 2.22 1.56
C ILE A 154 -24.16 1.87 0.18
N SER A 155 -23.52 2.38 -0.86
CA SER A 155 -23.77 2.00 -2.25
C SER A 155 -22.62 1.12 -2.71
N LEU A 156 -22.94 -0.10 -3.14
CA LEU A 156 -21.98 -1.06 -3.66
C LEU A 156 -22.34 -1.39 -5.11
N ASN A 157 -21.41 -1.11 -6.00
CA ASN A 157 -21.49 -1.41 -7.42
C ASN A 157 -20.46 -2.48 -7.75
N TRP A 158 -20.90 -3.59 -8.31
CA TRP A 158 -20.01 -4.66 -8.74
C TRP A 158 -20.24 -4.95 -10.22
N ALA A 159 -19.20 -4.77 -11.02
CA ALA A 159 -19.25 -4.90 -12.47
C ALA A 159 -18.16 -5.87 -12.97
N PRO A 160 -18.40 -7.18 -12.84
CA PRO A 160 -17.48 -8.18 -13.37
C PRO A 160 -17.46 -8.16 -14.91
N GLU A 161 -16.31 -8.43 -15.52
CA GLU A 161 -16.20 -8.51 -16.98
C GLU A 161 -17.07 -9.64 -17.53
N GLY A 162 -17.96 -9.31 -18.48
CA GLY A 162 -18.80 -10.30 -19.15
C GLY A 162 -20.01 -10.82 -18.37
N LYS A 163 -20.30 -10.31 -17.16
CA LYS A 163 -21.60 -10.54 -16.49
C LYS A 163 -22.39 -9.24 -16.36
N ILE A 164 -23.65 -9.37 -15.94
CA ILE A 164 -24.52 -8.22 -15.69
C ILE A 164 -23.98 -7.47 -14.46
N PRO A 165 -23.83 -6.14 -14.50
CA PRO A 165 -23.43 -5.37 -13.34
C PRO A 165 -24.53 -5.36 -12.29
N TYR A 166 -24.14 -5.43 -11.02
CA TYR A 166 -25.03 -5.38 -9.87
C TYR A 166 -24.79 -4.11 -9.08
N SER A 167 -25.86 -3.46 -8.67
CA SER A 167 -25.83 -2.32 -7.77
C SER A 167 -26.77 -2.57 -6.59
N ARG A 168 -26.27 -2.34 -5.37
CA ARG A 168 -27.02 -2.51 -4.14
C ARG A 168 -26.77 -1.31 -3.23
N VAL A 169 -27.86 -0.84 -2.62
CA VAL A 169 -27.80 0.21 -1.62
C VAL A 169 -28.35 -0.34 -0.31
N ARG A 170 -27.59 -0.16 0.79
CA ARG A 170 -28.05 -0.42 2.15
C ARG A 170 -28.13 0.90 2.90
N VAL A 171 -29.31 1.20 3.43
CA VAL A 171 -29.49 2.31 4.38
C VAL A 171 -29.30 1.76 5.78
N VAL A 172 -28.29 2.27 6.46
CA VAL A 172 -27.97 1.96 7.85
C VAL A 172 -28.91 2.77 8.75
N ARG A 173 -29.49 2.11 9.75
CA ARG A 173 -30.34 2.77 10.74
C ARG A 173 -29.68 2.67 12.11
N SER A 174 -29.49 3.81 12.76
CA SER A 174 -29.03 3.92 14.15
C SER A 174 -30.16 3.59 15.12
#